data_AF-A0A6G9D3Y2-F1
#
_entry.id   AF-A0A6G9D3Y2-F1
#
_cell.length_a   1.000
_cell.length_b   1.000
_cell.length_c   1.000
_cell.angle_alpha   90.00
_cell.angle_beta   90.00
_cell.angle_gamma   90.00
#
_symmetry.space_group_name_H-M   'P 1'
#
loop_
_entity.id
_entity.type
_entity.pdbx_description
1 polymer ?
#
loop_
_entity_poly.entity_id
_entity_poly.type
_entity_poly.pdbx_seq_one_letter_code
_entity_poly.pdbx_strand_id
1 'polypeptide(L)'
;MEERNRMDDRARDVKSGIVHTELPCEFCAEHPQYFAGDPVGFVRAARWAAVVKDCCHGNAPVDYLLCDEHWAMIRFQQLPGQCRRCGRIAYSVADIVSTEIPLGRTAEGAWPLVGRDIPVPRYVE
;
A
#
# COMPACT_ATOMS: atom_id res chain seq x y z
N MET A 1 -11.69 36.23 -37.26
CA MET A 1 -10.75 35.08 -37.23
C MET A 1 -10.24 34.79 -35.82
N GLU A 2 -10.31 35.75 -34.88
CA GLU A 2 -9.90 35.59 -33.47
C GLU A 2 -10.85 34.77 -32.57
N GLU A 3 -12.15 34.73 -32.86
CA GLU A 3 -13.11 34.02 -31.98
C GLU A 3 -12.97 32.49 -32.02
N ARG A 4 -12.44 31.94 -33.12
CA ARG A 4 -12.22 30.49 -33.24
C ARG A 4 -11.05 30.02 -32.37
N ASN A 5 -10.00 30.83 -32.28
CA ASN A 5 -8.86 30.58 -31.38
C ASN A 5 -9.25 30.69 -29.89
N ARG A 6 -10.20 31.55 -29.55
CA ARG A 6 -10.69 31.70 -28.17
C ARG A 6 -11.56 30.53 -27.70
N MET A 7 -12.22 29.83 -28.62
CA MET A 7 -12.96 28.59 -28.32
C MET A 7 -12.02 27.38 -28.17
N ASP A 8 -10.95 27.31 -28.96
CA ASP A 8 -9.92 26.27 -28.82
C ASP A 8 -9.12 26.38 -27.50
N ASP A 9 -8.86 27.58 -27.01
CA ASP A 9 -8.24 27.77 -25.69
C ASP A 9 -9.17 27.42 -24.51
N ARG A 10 -10.48 27.67 -24.64
CA ARG A 10 -11.47 27.22 -23.63
C ARG A 10 -11.68 25.71 -23.64
N ALA A 11 -11.54 25.05 -24.80
CA ALA A 11 -11.59 23.59 -24.87
C ALA A 11 -10.31 22.94 -24.31
N ARG A 12 -9.19 23.67 -24.30
CA ARG A 12 -7.92 23.23 -23.69
C ARG A 12 -7.91 23.29 -22.16
N ASP A 13 -8.76 24.11 -21.55
CA ASP A 13 -8.88 24.24 -20.08
C ASP A 13 -9.87 23.25 -19.46
N VAL A 14 -10.48 22.37 -20.29
CA VAL A 14 -11.14 21.13 -19.84
C VAL A 14 -10.12 19.98 -19.78
N LYS A 15 -8.83 20.30 -19.70
CA LYS A 15 -7.78 19.29 -19.52
C LYS A 15 -7.72 18.86 -18.07
N SER A 16 -8.29 17.68 -17.85
CA SER A 16 -7.89 16.73 -16.82
C SER A 16 -8.29 17.11 -15.40
N GLY A 17 -9.60 17.06 -15.15
CA GLY A 17 -10.16 16.81 -13.81
C GLY A 17 -9.87 15.39 -13.30
N ILE A 18 -8.64 14.90 -13.46
CA ILE A 18 -8.18 13.72 -12.74
C ILE A 18 -7.93 14.20 -11.32
N VAL A 19 -8.92 13.99 -10.45
CA VAL A 19 -8.70 14.09 -9.01
C VAL A 19 -7.77 12.95 -8.64
N HIS A 20 -6.53 13.27 -8.31
CA HIS A 20 -5.62 12.32 -7.68
C HIS A 20 -6.12 12.06 -6.27
N THR A 21 -7.06 11.13 -6.12
CA THR A 21 -7.45 10.63 -4.81
C THR A 21 -6.43 9.57 -4.42
N GLU A 22 -5.60 9.89 -3.42
CA GLU A 22 -4.77 8.87 -2.79
C GLU A 22 -5.70 7.87 -2.07
N LEU A 23 -5.55 6.59 -2.40
CA LEU A 23 -6.28 5.53 -1.69
C LEU A 23 -5.76 5.47 -0.25
N PRO A 24 -6.63 5.40 0.77
CA PRO A 24 -6.18 5.31 2.16
C PRO A 24 -5.62 3.93 2.47
N CYS A 25 -4.62 3.88 3.35
CA CYS A 25 -4.23 2.63 4.00
C CYS A 25 -5.36 2.20 4.95
N GLU A 26 -5.87 0.99 4.76
CA GLU A 26 -7.00 0.46 5.53
C GLU A 26 -6.63 0.27 7.00
N PHE A 27 -5.41 -0.20 7.28
CA PHE A 27 -4.94 -0.35 8.66
C PHE A 27 -4.83 1.01 9.38
N CYS A 28 -4.33 2.06 8.70
CA CYS A 28 -4.35 3.42 9.27
C CYS A 28 -5.77 3.92 9.50
N ALA A 29 -6.70 3.61 8.59
CA ALA A 29 -8.10 4.05 8.73
C ALA A 29 -8.79 3.38 9.92
N GLU A 30 -8.50 2.10 10.19
CA GLU A 30 -8.98 1.37 11.37
C GLU A 30 -8.26 1.77 12.67
N HIS A 31 -6.99 2.18 12.55
CA HIS A 31 -6.11 2.50 13.68
C HIS A 31 -5.35 3.84 13.47
N PRO A 32 -6.03 5.00 13.50
CA PRO A 32 -5.48 6.30 13.09
C PRO A 32 -4.40 6.90 14.03
N GLN A 33 -3.91 6.14 15.01
CA GLN A 33 -2.86 6.55 15.95
C GLN A 33 -1.89 5.39 16.24
N TYR A 34 -1.68 4.51 15.26
CA TYR A 34 -0.85 3.32 15.45
C TYR A 34 0.64 3.66 15.68
N PHE A 35 1.17 4.67 14.99
CA PHE A 35 2.56 5.12 15.13
C PHE A 35 2.66 6.38 15.99
N ALA A 36 3.65 6.40 16.89
CA ALA A 36 3.95 7.57 17.71
C ALA A 36 4.44 8.73 16.81
N GLY A 37 3.77 9.88 16.90
CA GLY A 37 4.07 11.07 16.10
C GLY A 37 3.11 11.34 14.95
N ASP A 38 2.22 10.41 14.61
CA ASP A 38 1.14 10.67 13.66
C ASP A 38 0.10 11.64 14.26
N PRO A 39 -0.37 12.66 13.51
CA PRO A 39 -1.47 13.50 13.96
C PRO A 39 -2.73 12.68 14.25
N VAL A 40 -3.54 13.13 15.20
CA VAL A 40 -4.84 12.49 15.50
C VAL A 40 -5.70 12.45 14.24
N GLY A 41 -6.08 11.24 13.82
CA GLY A 41 -6.91 11.05 12.63
C GLY A 41 -6.13 11.00 11.32
N PHE A 42 -4.80 10.97 11.36
CA PHE A 42 -3.98 10.87 10.16
C PHE A 42 -4.08 9.47 9.55
N VAL A 43 -4.40 9.43 8.25
CA VAL A 43 -4.47 8.20 7.46
C VAL A 43 -3.46 8.30 6.33
N ARG A 44 -2.48 7.40 6.33
CA ARG A 44 -1.44 7.35 5.30
C ARG A 44 -2.04 6.87 3.97
N ALA A 45 -1.47 7.34 2.87
CA ALA A 45 -1.80 6.81 1.55
C ALA A 45 -1.31 5.37 1.38
N ALA A 46 -2.11 4.53 0.74
CA ALA A 46 -1.74 3.20 0.34
C ALA A 46 -0.70 3.25 -0.79
N ARG A 47 0.34 2.42 -0.64
CA ARG A 47 1.42 2.20 -1.61
C ARG A 47 1.50 0.73 -2.04
N TRP A 48 0.66 -0.13 -1.47
CA TRP A 48 0.59 -1.55 -1.76
C TRP A 48 -0.86 -2.03 -1.76
N ALA A 49 -1.21 -2.86 -2.74
CA ALA A 49 -2.36 -3.76 -2.66
C ALA A 49 -1.83 -5.17 -2.42
N ALA A 50 -2.27 -5.81 -1.34
CA ALA A 50 -1.82 -7.14 -0.95
C ALA A 50 -3.00 -8.07 -0.73
N VAL A 51 -2.87 -9.33 -1.16
CA VAL A 51 -3.84 -10.38 -0.87
C VAL A 51 -3.27 -11.26 0.24
N VAL A 52 -3.88 -11.17 1.42
CA VAL A 52 -3.50 -11.91 2.62
C VAL A 52 -4.36 -13.17 2.74
N LYS A 53 -3.75 -14.27 3.14
CA LYS A 53 -4.41 -15.55 3.39
C LYS A 53 -4.91 -15.58 4.84
N ASP A 54 -6.22 -15.64 5.03
CA ASP A 54 -6.79 -15.81 6.36
C ASP A 54 -6.66 -17.26 6.82
N CYS A 55 -5.60 -17.54 7.59
CA CYS A 55 -5.36 -18.85 8.18
C CYS A 55 -6.49 -19.40 9.05
N CYS A 56 -7.34 -18.53 9.64
CA CYS A 56 -8.47 -18.94 10.46
C CYS A 56 -9.68 -19.38 9.63
N HIS A 57 -9.76 -18.93 8.38
CA HIS A 57 -10.84 -19.24 7.44
C HIS A 57 -10.29 -20.00 6.23
N GLY A 58 -9.44 -21.00 6.46
CA GLY A 58 -8.99 -21.90 5.40
C GLY A 58 -8.11 -21.26 4.33
N ASN A 59 -7.37 -20.20 4.67
CA ASN A 59 -6.62 -19.35 3.73
C ASN A 59 -7.51 -18.61 2.72
N ALA A 60 -8.75 -18.25 3.11
CA ALA A 60 -9.58 -17.36 2.30
C ALA A 60 -8.79 -16.07 1.97
N PRO A 61 -8.85 -15.58 0.72
CA PRO A 61 -8.16 -14.37 0.33
C PRO A 61 -8.84 -13.15 0.95
N VAL A 62 -8.03 -12.24 1.48
CA VAL A 62 -8.46 -10.94 2.01
C VAL A 62 -7.60 -9.87 1.37
N ASP A 63 -8.22 -8.97 0.63
CA ASP A 63 -7.54 -7.87 -0.04
C ASP A 63 -7.30 -6.73 0.95
N TYR A 64 -6.09 -6.16 0.91
CA TYR A 64 -5.70 -5.03 1.74
C TYR A 64 -5.03 -3.93 0.93
N LEU A 65 -5.35 -2.67 1.25
CA LEU A 65 -4.60 -1.48 0.85
C LEU A 65 -3.71 -0.98 1.99
N LEU A 66 -2.39 -1.01 1.79
CA LEU A 66 -1.40 -0.76 2.83
C LEU A 66 -0.43 0.36 2.46
N CYS A 67 -0.08 1.22 3.42
CA CYS A 67 1.07 2.11 3.29
C CYS A 67 2.39 1.32 3.44
N ASP A 68 3.51 1.96 3.15
CA ASP A 68 4.83 1.31 3.20
C ASP A 68 5.13 0.74 4.60
N GLU A 69 4.73 1.43 5.68
CA GLU A 69 4.99 0.98 7.04
C GLU A 69 4.20 -0.28 7.40
N HIS A 70 2.89 -0.32 7.10
CA HIS A 70 2.06 -1.50 7.39
C HIS A 70 2.41 -2.68 6.50
N TRP A 71 2.83 -2.44 5.25
CA TRP A 71 3.39 -3.49 4.41
C TRP A 71 4.70 -4.04 4.97
N ALA A 72 5.61 -3.16 5.42
CA ALA A 72 6.89 -3.56 6.01
C ALA A 72 6.70 -4.42 7.26
N MET A 73 5.68 -4.15 8.09
CA MET A 73 5.35 -4.99 9.24
C MET A 73 5.04 -6.44 8.84
N ILE A 74 4.31 -6.66 7.75
CA ILE A 74 4.03 -8.00 7.24
C ILE A 74 5.29 -8.62 6.63
N ARG A 75 6.02 -7.84 5.82
CA ARG A 75 7.16 -8.34 5.04
C ARG A 75 8.37 -8.72 5.89
N PHE A 76 8.58 -8.00 6.99
CA PHE A 76 9.73 -8.13 7.88
C PHE A 76 9.36 -8.63 9.28
N GLN A 77 8.16 -9.20 9.45
CA GLN A 77 7.82 -9.88 10.69
C GLN A 77 8.81 -11.01 10.99
N GLN A 78 9.03 -11.27 12.28
CA GLN A 78 9.84 -12.41 12.71
C GLN A 78 9.11 -13.71 12.39
N LEU A 79 9.78 -14.61 11.68
CA LEU A 79 9.27 -15.92 11.31
C LEU A 79 10.18 -17.02 11.89
N PRO A 80 9.63 -18.19 12.27
CA PRO A 80 8.24 -18.60 12.11
C PRO A 80 7.27 -17.85 13.05
N GLY A 81 6.14 -17.42 12.50
CA GLY A 81 5.08 -16.72 13.22
C GLY A 81 3.90 -17.65 13.48
N GLN A 82 3.35 -17.64 14.70
CA GLN A 82 2.17 -18.44 15.03
C GLN A 82 0.93 -17.53 15.15
N CYS A 83 -0.14 -17.88 14.42
CA CYS A 83 -1.43 -17.22 14.58
C CYS A 83 -1.98 -17.48 15.98
N ARG A 84 -2.22 -16.42 16.76
CA ARG A 84 -2.76 -16.54 18.13
C ARG A 84 -4.18 -17.08 18.19
N ARG A 85 -4.93 -17.06 17.09
CA ARG A 85 -6.34 -17.46 17.02
C ARG A 85 -6.52 -18.92 16.62
N CYS A 86 -5.84 -19.39 15.57
CA CYS A 86 -5.99 -20.76 15.06
C CYS A 86 -4.75 -21.65 15.26
N GLY A 87 -3.64 -21.11 15.76
CA GLY A 87 -2.41 -21.86 16.01
C GLY A 87 -1.58 -22.21 14.77
N ARG A 88 -2.03 -21.87 13.55
CA ARG A 88 -1.29 -22.12 12.30
C ARG A 88 0.05 -21.37 12.32
N ILE A 89 1.09 -22.05 11.85
CA ILE A 89 2.44 -21.50 11.75
C ILE A 89 2.69 -21.05 10.31
N ALA A 90 3.15 -19.82 10.15
CA ALA A 90 3.73 -19.31 8.92
C ALA A 90 5.26 -19.40 9.04
N TYR A 91 5.91 -20.03 8.07
CA TYR A 91 7.37 -20.16 8.02
C TYR A 91 8.00 -19.11 7.10
N SER A 92 7.20 -18.54 6.20
CA SER A 92 7.59 -17.53 5.24
C SER A 92 6.48 -16.50 5.06
N VAL A 93 6.82 -15.33 4.52
CA VAL A 93 5.80 -14.32 4.13
C VAL A 93 4.86 -14.88 3.06
N ALA A 94 5.31 -15.80 2.22
CA ALA A 94 4.48 -16.46 1.21
C ALA A 94 3.37 -17.35 1.82
N ASP A 95 3.49 -17.75 3.08
CA ASP A 95 2.44 -18.45 3.81
C ASP A 95 1.31 -17.49 4.24
N ILE A 96 1.58 -16.18 4.24
CA ILE A 96 0.69 -15.12 4.72
C ILE A 96 0.14 -14.31 3.55
N VAL A 97 0.97 -14.00 2.55
CA VAL A 97 0.62 -13.16 1.40
C VAL A 97 0.68 -13.98 0.12
N SER A 98 -0.39 -13.99 -0.66
CA SER A 98 -0.43 -14.62 -1.99
C SER A 98 -0.10 -13.67 -3.13
N THR A 99 -0.30 -12.37 -2.95
CA THR A 99 -0.10 -11.37 -3.99
C THR A 99 0.28 -10.04 -3.37
N GLU A 100 1.24 -9.35 -3.98
CA GLU A 100 1.67 -8.01 -3.61
C GLU A 100 1.78 -7.18 -4.89
N ILE A 101 1.13 -6.02 -4.91
CA ILE A 101 1.12 -5.11 -6.05
C ILE A 101 1.48 -3.73 -5.52
N PRO A 102 2.58 -3.13 -5.98
CA PRO A 102 2.88 -1.75 -5.63
C PRO A 102 1.90 -0.77 -6.29
N LEU A 103 1.48 0.25 -5.54
CA LEU A 103 0.56 1.29 -5.97
C LEU A 103 1.31 2.62 -6.11
N GLY A 104 1.38 3.12 -7.34
CA GLY A 104 2.10 4.36 -7.65
C GLY A 104 3.61 4.26 -7.47
N ARG A 105 4.26 5.40 -7.27
CA ARG A 105 5.70 5.47 -6.93
C ARG A 105 5.86 5.34 -5.42
N THR A 106 6.88 4.61 -4.96
CA THR A 106 7.29 4.63 -3.55
C THR A 106 7.80 6.01 -3.15
N ALA A 107 8.02 6.26 -1.86
CA ALA A 107 8.59 7.52 -1.35
C ALA A 107 9.90 7.94 -2.07
N GLU A 108 10.62 6.99 -2.67
CA GLU A 108 11.86 7.22 -3.44
C GLU A 108 11.61 7.56 -4.92
N GLY A 109 10.35 7.68 -5.37
CA GLY A 109 10.02 8.02 -6.75
C GLY A 109 10.19 6.86 -7.75
N ALA A 110 10.58 5.68 -7.29
CA ALA A 110 10.71 4.48 -8.11
C ALA A 110 9.37 3.74 -8.23
N TRP A 111 9.08 3.21 -9.41
CA TRP A 111 8.12 2.11 -9.54
C TRP A 111 8.76 0.87 -8.90
N PRO A 112 8.10 0.16 -7.97
CA PRO A 112 8.70 -1.04 -7.41
C PRO A 112 8.85 -2.07 -8.52
N LEU A 113 10.09 -2.46 -8.75
CA LEU A 113 10.41 -3.51 -9.69
C LEU A 113 9.78 -4.80 -9.15
N VAL A 114 8.76 -5.30 -9.86
CA VAL A 114 8.17 -6.60 -9.58
C VAL A 114 9.21 -7.66 -9.97
N GLY A 115 10.01 -8.12 -9.01
CA GLY A 115 11.09 -9.07 -9.25
C GLY A 115 11.83 -9.47 -7.98
N ARG A 116 12.31 -10.72 -7.93
CA ARG A 116 12.76 -11.49 -6.75
C ARG A 116 13.96 -10.96 -5.94
N ASP A 117 14.48 -9.77 -6.24
CA ASP A 117 15.71 -9.26 -5.63
C ASP A 117 15.53 -7.80 -5.20
N ILE A 118 14.91 -7.59 -4.03
CA ILE A 118 14.91 -6.27 -3.37
C ILE A 118 16.07 -6.24 -2.35
N PRO A 119 17.09 -5.38 -2.52
CA PRO A 119 18.11 -5.18 -1.50
C PRO A 119 17.49 -4.52 -0.26
N VAL A 120 17.76 -5.10 0.91
CA VAL A 120 17.31 -4.60 2.21
C VAL A 120 17.90 -3.20 2.44
N PRO A 121 17.10 -2.17 2.76
CA PRO A 121 17.63 -0.87 3.18
C PRO A 121 18.41 -1.07 4.49
N ARG A 122 19.70 -0.73 4.48
CA ARG A 122 20.46 -0.58 5.72
C ARG A 122 20.04 0.75 6.33
N TYR A 123 19.29 0.69 7.43
CA TYR A 123 19.08 1.88 8.27
C TYR A 123 20.44 2.28 8.86
N VAL A 124 20.84 3.53 8.61
CA VAL A 124 21.96 4.17 9.30
C VAL A 124 21.40 4.71 10.61
N GLU A 125 22.02 4.35 11.72
CA GLU A 125 21.67 4.77 13.09
C GLU A 125 21.61 6.29 13.28
#